data_AF-A0A7U6L9P6-F1
#
_entry.id   AF-A0A7U6L9P6-F1
#
_cell.length_a   1.000
_cell.length_b   1.000
_cell.length_c   1.000
_cell.angle_alpha   90.00
_cell.angle_beta   90.00
_cell.angle_gamma   90.00
#
_symmetry.space_group_name_H-M   'P 1'
#
loop_
_entity.id
_entity.type
_entity.pdbx_description
1 polymer ?
#
loop_
_entity_poly.entity_id
_entity_poly.type
_entity_poly.pdbx_seq_one_letter_code
_entity_poly.pdbx_strand_id
1 'polypeptide(L)'
;MLKSKVIKESRSFYDEFFEKINKLDSSDFENLPKEDKYLKKALDYFRDKDKNKTFEFLKESIRDSFVEEKAIIINGNEDNNVEKQLLLNSLEDKKNNKRIIFAVDMLNEGWDVLNLFDIVRLYDTRSSASYTIKEAQLIGRGARYCPFLVNEEQEKFKRKYDFDLDNKYRILETMFFHSIDDSKYISELKKALIEIGLQEKNMIERKYILKAEFKNTDFYNHGYVFSNSRIEKTRENIYEIEEDLKYKTFYPKSKNKNAKIENLIDNKNEKISDNIEIKKIKLSEIDYNILSGTAIYFNELKFNFLKEKYPNLKTLKEFLTGENYLGNIGIEFKYVKGSEITGKDVYRELKQEVFPVICKHINEIKTEYEGREEFEPYKIKNVIKDKTIYLSRISSDGKGESQIKTSSSEFKLDLSVEDWYVYDDNYGTTEEKSFIKYFKTEIKPKLDKKNLEYYVIRNERFSELAIYSFDKGKRFEPDYLLFIKNKTLDEGKNKEYQIYAEPKGEHLLEKDNWKEEFLLKIEKKQKISKNNQKIIGLPFFYGKGTKLKEFSEVINKFLDQI
;
A
#
# COMPACT_ATOMS: atom_id res chain seq x y z
N MET A 1 23.37 -2.39 11.90
CA MET A 1 24.24 -3.50 12.33
C MET A 1 25.68 -3.19 12.00
N LEU A 2 26.59 -3.43 12.93
CA LEU A 2 28.04 -3.25 12.77
C LEU A 2 28.70 -4.63 12.70
N LYS A 3 29.35 -4.92 11.56
CA LYS A 3 29.95 -6.23 11.28
C LYS A 3 31.47 -6.13 11.35
N SER A 4 32.06 -6.96 12.19
CA SER A 4 33.51 -7.09 12.38
C SER A 4 34.01 -8.44 11.87
N LYS A 5 35.32 -8.57 11.60
CA LYS A 5 35.90 -9.83 11.13
C LYS A 5 36.14 -10.81 12.27
N VAL A 6 36.55 -10.31 13.43
CA VAL A 6 36.86 -11.14 14.60
C VAL A 6 36.24 -10.57 15.87
N ILE A 7 36.04 -11.44 16.88
CA ILE A 7 35.38 -11.11 18.15
C ILE A 7 36.09 -9.96 18.88
N LYS A 8 37.43 -9.98 18.88
CA LYS A 8 38.24 -8.95 19.54
C LYS A 8 38.00 -7.55 18.95
N GLU A 9 37.94 -7.45 17.62
CA GLU A 9 37.64 -6.20 16.93
C GLU A 9 36.22 -5.73 17.23
N SER A 10 35.24 -6.64 17.19
CA SER A 10 33.84 -6.30 17.51
C SER A 10 33.68 -5.69 18.90
N ARG A 11 34.37 -6.25 19.91
CA ARG A 11 34.38 -5.69 21.28
C ARG A 11 35.08 -4.33 21.33
N SER A 12 36.22 -4.19 20.65
CA SER A 12 36.92 -2.90 20.58
C SER A 12 36.08 -1.81 19.91
N PHE A 13 35.36 -2.15 18.84
CA PHE A 13 34.48 -1.20 18.15
C PHE A 13 33.24 -0.86 18.97
N TYR A 14 32.73 -1.78 19.79
CA TYR A 14 31.68 -1.48 20.76
C TYR A 14 32.11 -0.36 21.71
N ASP A 15 33.28 -0.52 22.34
CA ASP A 15 33.80 0.46 23.30
C ASP A 15 34.05 1.81 22.61
N GLU A 16 34.71 1.81 21.45
CA GLU A 16 35.00 3.03 20.68
C GLU A 16 33.72 3.74 20.21
N PHE A 17 32.70 2.99 19.79
CA PHE A 17 31.43 3.54 19.33
C PHE A 17 30.74 4.32 20.45
N PHE A 18 30.58 3.74 21.64
CA PHE A 18 29.93 4.42 22.75
C PHE A 18 30.76 5.58 23.30
N GLU A 19 32.10 5.46 23.30
CA GLU A 19 32.97 6.59 23.64
C GLU A 19 32.72 7.78 22.70
N LYS A 20 32.63 7.54 21.39
CA LYS A 20 32.38 8.58 20.39
C LYS A 20 30.96 9.15 20.47
N ILE A 21 29.94 8.31 20.63
CA ILE A 21 28.55 8.78 20.78
C ILE A 21 28.39 9.66 22.03
N ASN A 22 29.02 9.27 23.14
CA ASN A 22 28.98 10.08 24.37
C ASN A 22 29.68 11.44 24.20
N LYS A 23 30.70 11.52 23.34
CA LYS A 23 31.44 12.76 23.03
C LYS A 23 30.88 13.55 21.84
N LEU A 24 29.83 13.05 21.18
CA LEU A 24 29.24 13.65 19.98
C LEU A 24 28.86 15.11 20.18
N ASP A 25 29.30 15.99 19.29
CA ASP A 25 28.98 17.40 19.29
C ASP A 25 28.22 17.82 18.03
N SER A 26 27.52 18.95 18.13
CA SER A 26 26.76 19.52 17.01
C SER A 26 27.65 19.88 15.81
N SER A 27 28.90 20.26 16.05
CA SER A 27 29.89 20.53 15.00
C SER A 27 30.29 19.30 14.19
N ASP A 28 30.14 18.09 14.73
CA ASP A 28 30.46 16.84 14.02
C ASP A 28 29.57 16.65 12.78
N PHE A 29 28.31 17.11 12.84
CA PHE A 29 27.37 17.01 11.72
C PHE A 29 27.65 18.00 10.59
N GLU A 30 28.31 19.12 10.87
CA GLU A 30 28.65 20.10 9.83
C GLU A 30 29.69 19.60 8.84
N ASN A 31 30.58 18.74 9.33
CA ASN A 31 31.71 18.17 8.61
C ASN A 31 31.37 16.89 7.84
N LEU A 32 30.13 16.40 7.94
CA LEU A 32 29.70 15.21 7.21
C LEU A 32 29.61 15.47 5.70
N PRO A 33 29.96 14.47 4.86
CA PRO A 33 29.88 14.59 3.41
C PRO A 33 28.45 14.87 2.95
N LYS A 34 28.28 15.90 2.11
CA LYS A 34 26.95 16.38 1.66
C LYS A 34 26.60 15.90 0.24
N GLU A 35 27.44 15.05 -0.33
CA GLU A 35 27.25 14.45 -1.65
C GLU A 35 26.14 13.38 -1.65
N ASP A 36 25.94 12.69 -0.52
CA ASP A 36 24.85 11.72 -0.38
C ASP A 36 23.49 12.43 -0.26
N LYS A 37 22.58 12.13 -1.20
CA LYS A 37 21.27 12.79 -1.28
C LYS A 37 20.38 12.54 -0.06
N TYR A 38 20.51 11.39 0.60
CA TYR A 38 19.68 11.01 1.73
C TYR A 38 20.20 11.66 3.01
N LEU A 39 21.52 11.60 3.23
CA LEU A 39 22.18 12.27 4.35
C LEU A 39 21.97 13.78 4.29
N LYS A 40 22.17 14.40 3.12
CA LYS A 40 21.90 15.83 2.93
C LYS A 40 20.46 16.19 3.29
N LYS A 41 19.47 15.44 2.78
CA LYS A 41 18.05 15.67 3.10
C LYS A 41 17.76 15.54 4.60
N ALA A 42 18.37 14.57 5.27
CA ALA A 42 18.20 14.37 6.71
C ALA A 42 18.81 15.55 7.50
N LEU A 43 20.03 15.96 7.15
CA LEU A 43 20.69 17.12 7.77
C LEU A 43 19.87 18.41 7.55
N ASP A 44 19.43 18.69 6.32
CA ASP A 44 18.59 19.86 6.04
C ASP A 44 17.31 19.86 6.90
N TYR A 45 16.64 18.71 7.02
CA TYR A 45 15.45 18.56 7.86
C TYR A 45 15.73 18.86 9.35
N PHE A 46 16.77 18.25 9.93
CA PHE A 46 17.08 18.45 11.36
C PHE A 46 17.58 19.86 11.64
N ARG A 47 18.32 20.46 10.71
CA ARG A 47 18.74 21.85 10.78
C ARG A 47 17.55 22.81 10.82
N ASP A 48 16.54 22.58 9.98
CA ASP A 48 15.34 23.42 9.94
C ASP A 48 14.40 23.19 11.14
N LYS A 49 14.55 22.08 11.87
CA LYS A 49 13.80 21.83 13.12
C LYS A 49 14.37 22.59 14.31
N ASP A 50 15.67 22.85 14.33
CA ASP A 50 16.30 23.62 15.39
C ASP A 50 16.15 25.12 15.17
N LYS A 51 15.64 25.84 16.17
CA LYS A 51 15.45 27.30 16.11
C LYS A 51 16.73 28.05 15.71
N ASN A 52 17.87 27.57 16.16
CA ASN A 52 19.18 28.18 15.91
C ASN A 52 19.97 27.49 14.79
N LYS A 53 19.40 26.46 14.12
CA LYS A 53 20.07 25.67 13.07
C LYS A 53 21.37 24.98 13.54
N THR A 54 21.42 24.54 14.79
CA THR A 54 22.64 24.05 15.46
C THR A 54 22.72 22.54 15.62
N PHE A 55 21.80 21.73 15.07
CA PHE A 55 21.77 20.25 15.22
C PHE A 55 21.68 19.72 16.66
N GLU A 56 21.36 20.57 17.63
CA GLU A 56 21.25 20.19 19.04
C GLU A 56 20.20 19.09 19.24
N PHE A 57 19.05 19.19 18.57
CA PHE A 57 18.03 18.16 18.65
C PHE A 57 18.50 16.83 18.05
N LEU A 58 19.27 16.86 16.96
CA LEU A 58 19.82 15.66 16.34
C LEU A 58 20.86 15.00 17.24
N LYS A 59 21.77 15.79 17.84
CA LYS A 59 22.79 15.32 18.78
C LYS A 59 22.16 14.58 19.95
N GLU A 60 21.23 15.21 20.66
CA GLU A 60 20.57 14.61 21.82
C GLU A 60 19.74 13.39 21.41
N SER A 61 19.03 13.45 20.27
CA SER A 61 18.31 12.30 19.73
C SER A 61 19.23 11.10 19.45
N ILE A 62 20.41 11.30 18.87
CA ILE A 62 21.38 10.22 18.63
C ILE A 62 21.91 9.65 19.96
N ARG A 63 22.32 10.51 20.90
CA ARG A 63 22.80 10.08 22.22
C ARG A 63 21.76 9.24 22.96
N ASP A 64 20.53 9.70 23.03
CA ASP A 64 19.43 8.95 23.68
C ASP A 64 19.09 7.66 22.94
N SER A 65 19.26 7.65 21.62
CA SER A 65 18.93 6.51 20.76
C SER A 65 19.97 5.39 20.82
N PHE A 66 21.23 5.74 21.00
CA PHE A 66 22.37 4.83 20.96
C PHE A 66 23.07 4.79 22.33
N VAL A 67 22.40 4.15 23.29
CA VAL A 67 22.95 3.82 24.62
C VAL A 67 23.24 2.33 24.72
N GLU A 68 24.11 1.94 25.66
CA GLU A 68 24.56 0.55 25.85
C GLU A 68 23.40 -0.43 26.06
N GLU A 69 22.35 -0.02 26.79
CA GLU A 69 21.17 -0.84 27.05
C GLU A 69 20.37 -1.14 25.78
N LYS A 70 20.56 -0.36 24.73
CA LYS A 70 19.93 -0.56 23.40
C LYS A 70 20.84 -1.32 22.44
N ALA A 71 22.00 -1.80 22.88
CA ALA A 71 22.90 -2.62 22.10
C ALA A 71 22.70 -4.12 22.32
N ILE A 72 23.09 -4.90 21.32
CA ILE A 72 23.27 -6.35 21.38
C ILE A 72 24.66 -6.67 20.82
N ILE A 73 25.43 -7.45 21.55
CA ILE A 73 26.66 -8.09 21.05
C ILE A 73 26.37 -9.57 20.79
N ILE A 74 26.59 -10.02 19.55
CA ILE A 74 26.44 -11.41 19.14
C ILE A 74 27.61 -11.86 18.26
N ASN A 75 28.74 -12.16 18.90
CA ASN A 75 29.98 -12.47 18.19
C ASN A 75 30.22 -13.96 17.97
N GLY A 76 29.75 -14.82 18.88
CA GLY A 76 29.97 -16.26 18.85
C GLY A 76 28.99 -17.03 19.72
N ASN A 77 29.21 -18.34 19.88
CA ASN A 77 28.34 -19.23 20.65
C ASN A 77 28.15 -18.79 22.11
N GLU A 78 29.17 -18.20 22.74
CA GLU A 78 29.09 -17.69 24.12
C GLU A 78 28.08 -16.55 24.26
N ASP A 79 27.91 -15.75 23.21
CA ASP A 79 26.91 -14.68 23.17
C ASP A 79 25.53 -15.18 22.76
N ASN A 80 25.41 -16.43 22.28
CA ASN A 80 24.18 -16.96 21.71
C ASN A 80 23.29 -17.61 22.77
N ASN A 81 22.84 -16.81 23.73
CA ASN A 81 21.93 -17.25 24.78
C ASN A 81 20.46 -17.02 24.39
N VAL A 82 19.55 -17.70 25.10
CA VAL A 82 18.10 -17.66 24.84
C VAL A 82 17.55 -16.23 24.89
N GLU A 83 18.02 -15.42 25.83
CA GLU A 83 17.57 -14.03 26.00
C GLU A 83 17.91 -13.16 24.77
N LYS A 84 19.16 -13.19 24.32
CA LYS A 84 19.61 -12.46 23.13
C LYS A 84 18.92 -12.97 21.86
N GLN A 85 18.67 -14.28 21.74
CA GLN A 85 17.89 -14.82 20.62
C GLN A 85 16.44 -14.32 20.62
N LEU A 86 15.78 -14.29 21.78
CA LEU A 86 14.42 -13.73 21.90
C LEU A 86 14.38 -12.25 21.52
N LEU A 87 15.38 -11.47 21.95
CA LEU A 87 15.51 -10.06 21.56
C LEU A 87 15.76 -9.90 20.06
N LEU A 88 16.60 -10.73 19.45
CA LEU A 88 16.88 -10.66 18.00
C LEU A 88 15.66 -11.06 17.15
N ASN A 89 14.86 -12.02 17.61
CA ASN A 89 13.65 -12.48 16.93
C ASN A 89 12.43 -11.58 17.16
N SER A 90 12.55 -10.53 17.97
CA SER A 90 11.47 -9.60 18.31
C SER A 90 11.87 -8.14 18.06
N LEU A 91 12.84 -7.88 17.18
CA LEU A 91 13.31 -6.51 16.90
C LEU A 91 12.22 -5.60 16.32
N GLU A 92 11.17 -6.17 15.74
CA GLU A 92 10.00 -5.45 15.24
C GLU A 92 8.95 -5.16 16.33
N ASP A 93 9.05 -5.77 17.52
CA ASP A 93 8.14 -5.49 18.63
C ASP A 93 8.41 -4.08 19.17
N LYS A 94 7.35 -3.28 19.32
CA LYS A 94 7.41 -1.93 19.91
C LYS A 94 7.98 -1.92 21.33
N LYS A 95 7.91 -3.04 22.05
CA LYS A 95 8.50 -3.20 23.38
C LYS A 95 10.00 -3.49 23.34
N ASN A 96 10.52 -3.94 22.20
CA ASN A 96 11.93 -4.16 22.01
C ASN A 96 12.60 -2.83 21.66
N ASN A 97 13.50 -2.38 22.53
CA ASN A 97 14.18 -1.08 22.40
C ASN A 97 15.57 -1.18 21.76
N LYS A 98 15.99 -2.36 21.32
CA LYS A 98 17.32 -2.60 20.76
C LYS A 98 17.45 -1.91 19.40
N ARG A 99 18.55 -1.19 19.19
CA ARG A 99 18.78 -0.36 17.99
C ARG A 99 20.07 -0.68 17.25
N ILE A 100 21.06 -1.23 17.94
CA ILE A 100 22.37 -1.54 17.36
C ILE A 100 22.80 -2.95 17.70
N ILE A 101 23.35 -3.63 16.71
CA ILE A 101 23.85 -5.01 16.82
C ILE A 101 25.30 -5.01 16.37
N PHE A 102 26.18 -5.51 17.23
CA PHE A 102 27.59 -5.79 16.96
C PHE A 102 27.75 -7.28 16.73
N ALA A 103 28.24 -7.68 15.56
CA ALA A 103 28.30 -9.07 15.17
C ALA A 103 29.55 -9.43 14.36
N VAL A 104 29.88 -10.71 14.36
CA VAL A 104 30.90 -11.31 13.48
C VAL A 104 30.22 -12.18 12.43
N ASP A 105 29.95 -13.46 12.73
CA ASP A 105 29.43 -14.43 11.74
C ASP A 105 28.24 -15.28 12.28
N MET A 106 27.68 -14.95 13.45
CA MET A 106 26.58 -15.74 14.05
C MET A 106 25.21 -15.53 13.37
N LEU A 107 25.03 -14.43 12.64
CA LEU A 107 23.74 -14.08 12.00
C LEU A 107 23.55 -14.76 10.63
N ASN A 108 24.29 -15.85 10.39
CA ASN A 108 24.34 -16.54 9.09
C ASN A 108 23.22 -17.58 8.90
N GLU A 109 22.40 -17.94 9.91
CA GLU A 109 21.21 -18.84 9.77
C GLU A 109 20.07 -18.44 10.72
N GLY A 110 18.81 -18.44 10.24
CA GLY A 110 17.61 -18.24 11.08
C GLY A 110 17.26 -16.80 11.47
N TRP A 111 18.04 -15.80 11.03
CA TRP A 111 17.79 -14.38 11.31
C TRP A 111 17.15 -13.69 10.08
N ASP A 112 15.87 -13.31 10.19
CA ASP A 112 15.13 -12.51 9.21
C ASP A 112 14.53 -11.31 9.95
N VAL A 113 14.87 -10.10 9.54
CA VAL A 113 14.48 -8.86 10.24
C VAL A 113 13.96 -7.86 9.24
N LEU A 114 12.78 -7.31 9.51
CA LEU A 114 12.10 -6.42 8.59
C LEU A 114 12.52 -4.95 8.73
N ASN A 115 13.11 -4.57 9.87
CA ASN A 115 13.51 -3.20 10.19
C ASN A 115 15.04 -3.01 10.23
N LEU A 116 15.82 -3.79 9.46
CA LEU A 116 17.26 -3.59 9.31
C LEU A 116 17.55 -2.59 8.18
N PHE A 117 17.90 -1.35 8.56
CA PHE A 117 18.15 -0.28 7.58
C PHE A 117 19.61 -0.11 7.19
N ASP A 118 20.56 -0.53 8.05
CA ASP A 118 21.98 -0.31 7.83
C ASP A 118 22.83 -1.53 8.20
N ILE A 119 23.77 -1.86 7.33
CA ILE A 119 24.87 -2.79 7.61
C ILE A 119 26.18 -2.04 7.38
N VAL A 120 27.02 -1.93 8.40
CA VAL A 120 28.34 -1.29 8.30
C VAL A 120 29.42 -2.37 8.43
N ARG A 121 30.24 -2.52 7.39
CA ARG A 121 31.38 -3.43 7.35
C ARG A 121 32.62 -2.72 7.90
N LEU A 122 33.14 -3.19 9.03
CA LEU A 122 34.23 -2.54 9.80
C LEU A 122 35.61 -3.20 9.62
N TYR A 123 35.86 -3.87 8.49
CA TYR A 123 37.15 -4.51 8.20
C TYR A 123 37.51 -4.37 6.73
N ASP A 124 38.80 -4.32 6.44
CA ASP A 124 39.33 -4.04 5.11
C ASP A 124 39.78 -5.32 4.38
N THR A 125 40.36 -6.28 5.12
CA THR A 125 41.09 -7.41 4.53
C THR A 125 40.28 -8.17 3.48
N ARG A 126 40.90 -8.39 2.29
CA ARG A 126 40.41 -9.23 1.19
C ARG A 126 39.63 -10.43 1.72
N SER A 127 38.31 -10.36 1.62
CA SER A 127 37.44 -11.48 1.91
C SER A 127 37.58 -12.50 0.78
N SER A 128 37.62 -13.80 1.10
CA SER A 128 37.52 -14.82 0.06
C SER A 128 36.14 -14.73 -0.63
N ALA A 129 36.01 -15.24 -1.86
CA ALA A 129 34.72 -15.25 -2.58
C ALA A 129 33.58 -15.88 -1.75
N SER A 130 33.90 -16.90 -0.93
CA SER A 130 32.95 -17.52 0.01
C SER A 130 32.39 -16.53 1.03
N TYR A 131 33.21 -15.58 1.48
CA TYR A 131 32.81 -14.57 2.45
C TYR A 131 31.92 -13.49 1.82
N THR A 132 32.22 -13.06 0.58
CA THR A 132 31.35 -12.16 -0.20
C THR A 132 29.96 -12.76 -0.44
N ILE A 133 29.88 -14.08 -0.67
CA ILE A 133 28.59 -14.80 -0.78
C ILE A 133 27.80 -14.74 0.53
N LYS A 134 28.46 -14.95 1.68
CA LYS A 134 27.80 -14.83 3.01
C LYS A 134 27.28 -13.42 3.26
N GLU A 135 28.04 -12.40 2.88
CA GLU A 135 27.59 -11.00 2.97
C GLU A 135 26.39 -10.72 2.05
N ALA A 136 26.41 -11.21 0.81
CA ALA A 136 25.26 -11.09 -0.11
C ALA A 136 24.01 -11.77 0.47
N GLN A 137 24.15 -12.95 1.09
CA GLN A 137 23.04 -13.63 1.77
C GLN A 137 22.52 -12.84 2.96
N LEU A 138 23.42 -12.25 3.77
CA LEU A 138 23.07 -11.39 4.90
C LEU A 138 22.33 -10.13 4.42
N ILE A 139 22.80 -9.51 3.34
CA ILE A 139 22.10 -8.42 2.65
C ILE A 139 20.72 -8.90 2.20
N GLY A 140 20.57 -10.11 1.66
CA GLY A 140 19.27 -10.63 1.26
C GLY A 140 18.26 -10.81 2.38
N ARG A 141 18.73 -11.13 3.58
CA ARG A 141 17.89 -11.23 4.78
C ARG A 141 17.62 -9.87 5.42
N GLY A 142 18.55 -8.93 5.26
CA GLY A 142 18.41 -7.56 5.74
C GLY A 142 17.64 -6.63 4.81
N ALA A 143 17.70 -6.85 3.50
CA ALA A 143 17.07 -6.04 2.45
C ALA A 143 15.57 -6.32 2.31
N ARG A 144 14.94 -6.68 3.42
CA ARG A 144 13.49 -6.81 3.54
C ARG A 144 12.86 -5.42 3.65
N TYR A 145 11.54 -5.40 3.59
CA TYR A 145 10.77 -4.18 3.73
C TYR A 145 10.35 -4.00 5.19
N CYS A 146 10.50 -2.79 5.72
CA CYS A 146 9.83 -2.41 6.95
C CYS A 146 8.33 -2.33 6.64
N PRO A 147 7.42 -3.05 7.33
CA PRO A 147 6.00 -3.01 6.99
C PRO A 147 5.40 -1.66 7.42
N PHE A 148 5.06 -0.82 6.44
CA PHE A 148 4.36 0.45 6.67
C PHE A 148 3.19 0.63 5.71
N LEU A 149 2.26 1.49 6.14
CA LEU A 149 1.12 1.96 5.37
C LEU A 149 1.22 3.48 5.25
N VAL A 150 1.28 3.99 4.03
CA VAL A 150 1.05 5.42 3.76
C VAL A 150 -0.45 5.70 3.68
N ASN A 151 -1.20 4.72 3.19
CA ASN A 151 -2.66 4.70 3.19
C ASN A 151 -3.13 3.24 3.32
N GLU A 152 -4.41 3.04 3.65
CA GLU A 152 -4.95 1.72 4.02
C GLU A 152 -5.15 0.77 2.82
N GLU A 153 -5.02 1.26 1.59
CA GLU A 153 -5.08 0.41 0.38
C GLU A 153 -3.76 -0.27 0.08
N GLN A 154 -2.66 0.27 0.61
CA GLN A 154 -1.37 -0.33 0.42
C GLN A 154 -1.32 -1.67 1.11
N GLU A 155 -0.78 -2.66 0.42
CA GLU A 155 -0.43 -3.91 1.07
C GLU A 155 0.70 -3.62 2.08
N LYS A 156 0.38 -3.72 3.38
CA LYS A 156 1.34 -3.49 4.48
C LYS A 156 2.62 -4.29 4.30
N PHE A 157 2.48 -5.53 3.82
CA PHE A 157 3.54 -6.52 3.71
C PHE A 157 4.14 -6.63 2.29
N LYS A 158 4.26 -5.49 1.59
CA LYS A 158 4.78 -5.45 0.22
C LYS A 158 5.61 -4.19 -0.03
N ARG A 159 6.67 -4.34 -0.84
CA ARG A 159 7.49 -3.24 -1.37
C ARG A 159 6.70 -2.46 -2.42
N LYS A 160 6.82 -1.13 -2.41
CA LYS A 160 5.94 -0.22 -3.16
C LYS A 160 6.73 0.68 -4.11
N TYR A 161 7.99 0.98 -3.80
CA TYR A 161 8.74 2.07 -4.42
C TYR A 161 10.08 1.65 -5.03
N ASP A 162 10.30 0.35 -5.27
CA ASP A 162 11.56 -0.17 -5.83
C ASP A 162 11.93 0.48 -7.17
N PHE A 163 10.93 0.69 -8.02
CA PHE A 163 11.09 1.27 -9.36
C PHE A 163 10.85 2.80 -9.42
N ASP A 164 10.52 3.45 -8.29
CA ASP A 164 10.21 4.88 -8.20
C ASP A 164 11.25 5.59 -7.32
N LEU A 165 12.37 5.98 -7.92
CA LEU A 165 13.57 6.46 -7.20
C LEU A 165 13.39 7.79 -6.49
N ASP A 166 12.45 8.59 -6.97
CA ASP A 166 12.18 9.93 -6.49
C ASP A 166 11.03 9.97 -5.49
N ASN A 167 10.39 8.82 -5.21
CA ASN A 167 9.36 8.73 -4.19
C ASN A 167 9.93 9.05 -2.79
N LYS A 168 9.29 9.98 -2.07
CA LYS A 168 9.72 10.38 -0.73
C LYS A 168 9.71 9.24 0.29
N TYR A 169 8.85 8.24 0.12
CA TYR A 169 8.74 7.10 1.03
C TYR A 169 9.68 5.95 0.68
N ARG A 170 10.39 6.00 -0.45
CA ARG A 170 11.36 4.96 -0.85
C ARG A 170 12.43 4.69 0.20
N ILE A 171 12.81 5.71 0.98
CA ILE A 171 13.79 5.57 2.06
C ILE A 171 13.37 4.52 3.11
N LEU A 172 12.06 4.32 3.32
CA LEU A 172 11.53 3.30 4.24
C LEU A 172 11.66 1.87 3.72
N GLU A 173 11.97 1.71 2.43
CA GLU A 173 12.23 0.43 1.76
C GLU A 173 13.70 0.31 1.32
N THR A 174 14.55 1.27 1.71
CA THR A 174 15.96 1.31 1.34
C THR A 174 16.81 0.83 2.51
N MET A 175 17.68 -0.15 2.25
CA MET A 175 18.71 -0.61 3.17
C MET A 175 20.08 -0.18 2.63
N PHE A 176 20.94 0.40 3.47
CA PHE A 176 22.28 0.79 3.12
C PHE A 176 23.31 -0.23 3.60
N PHE A 177 24.19 -0.63 2.68
CA PHE A 177 25.38 -1.40 3.00
C PHE A 177 26.59 -0.48 2.87
N HIS A 178 27.26 -0.22 3.99
CA HIS A 178 28.41 0.67 4.08
C HIS A 178 29.69 -0.16 4.12
N SER A 179 30.62 0.14 3.20
CA SER A 179 31.94 -0.47 3.16
C SER A 179 32.99 0.58 2.78
N ILE A 180 34.26 0.26 3.02
CA ILE A 180 35.38 0.97 2.40
C ILE A 180 35.24 0.85 0.87
N ASP A 181 35.64 1.89 0.13
CA ASP A 181 35.60 1.92 -1.33
C ASP A 181 36.67 1.00 -1.94
N ASP A 182 36.28 -0.25 -2.20
CA ASP A 182 37.07 -1.22 -2.97
C ASP A 182 36.26 -1.65 -4.21
N SER A 183 36.66 -1.13 -5.36
CA SER A 183 36.02 -1.39 -6.66
C SER A 183 35.90 -2.88 -7.01
N LYS A 184 36.87 -3.71 -6.62
CA LYS A 184 36.86 -5.14 -6.94
C LYS A 184 35.87 -5.88 -6.04
N TYR A 185 35.90 -5.58 -4.73
CA TYR A 185 34.94 -6.11 -3.78
C TYR A 185 33.50 -5.73 -4.16
N ILE A 186 33.25 -4.47 -4.51
CA ILE A 186 31.92 -4.00 -4.96
C ILE A 186 31.47 -4.76 -6.21
N SER A 187 32.37 -5.06 -7.14
CA SER A 187 32.06 -5.87 -8.33
C SER A 187 31.68 -7.30 -7.97
N GLU A 188 32.43 -7.94 -7.07
CA GLU A 188 32.15 -9.30 -6.59
C GLU A 188 30.83 -9.38 -5.82
N LEU A 189 30.56 -8.40 -4.96
CA LEU A 189 29.31 -8.30 -4.21
C LEU A 189 28.11 -8.12 -5.16
N LYS A 190 28.20 -7.22 -6.15
CA LYS A 190 27.16 -7.05 -7.17
C LYS A 190 26.87 -8.34 -7.93
N LYS A 191 27.91 -9.09 -8.31
CA LYS A 191 27.73 -10.41 -8.96
C LYS A 191 27.00 -11.38 -8.05
N ALA A 192 27.42 -11.49 -6.79
CA ALA A 192 26.76 -12.35 -5.81
C ALA A 192 25.29 -11.95 -5.59
N LEU A 193 24.97 -10.65 -5.50
CA LEU A 193 23.60 -10.13 -5.35
C LEU A 193 22.72 -10.48 -6.57
N ILE A 194 23.28 -10.44 -7.79
CA ILE A 194 22.57 -10.86 -9.01
C ILE A 194 22.33 -12.38 -9.00
N GLU A 195 23.33 -13.18 -8.62
CA GLU A 195 23.23 -14.65 -8.56
C GLU A 195 22.17 -15.13 -7.58
N ILE A 196 22.02 -14.45 -6.43
CA ILE A 196 20.97 -14.77 -5.44
C ILE A 196 19.63 -14.10 -5.74
N GLY A 197 19.50 -13.38 -6.85
CA GLY A 197 18.24 -12.80 -7.33
C GLY A 197 17.78 -11.53 -6.60
N LEU A 198 18.65 -10.89 -5.81
CA LEU A 198 18.32 -9.62 -5.13
C LEU A 198 18.48 -8.40 -6.04
N GLN A 199 19.28 -8.53 -7.10
CA GLN A 199 19.47 -7.48 -8.08
C GLN A 199 19.26 -8.03 -9.49
N GLU A 200 18.55 -7.29 -10.31
CA GLU A 200 18.42 -7.63 -11.72
C GLU A 200 19.71 -7.34 -12.49
N LYS A 201 20.05 -8.23 -13.42
CA LYS A 201 21.30 -8.16 -14.18
C LYS A 201 21.44 -6.87 -14.99
N ASN A 202 20.35 -6.37 -15.56
CA ASN A 202 20.32 -5.21 -16.45
C ASN A 202 19.14 -4.29 -16.12
N MET A 203 19.28 -3.41 -15.12
CA MET A 203 18.29 -2.35 -14.92
C MET A 203 18.44 -1.26 -15.98
N ILE A 204 17.32 -0.83 -16.53
CA ILE A 204 17.23 0.27 -17.49
C ILE A 204 16.71 1.49 -16.74
N GLU A 205 17.52 2.55 -16.71
CA GLU A 205 17.13 3.85 -16.16
C GLU A 205 16.39 4.67 -17.23
N ARG A 206 15.26 5.27 -16.84
CA ARG A 206 14.54 6.26 -17.65
C ARG A 206 14.26 7.50 -16.83
N LYS A 207 14.54 8.66 -17.41
CA LYS A 207 14.34 9.97 -16.80
C LYS A 207 13.30 10.72 -17.59
N TYR A 208 12.27 11.20 -16.92
CA TYR A 208 11.33 12.18 -17.42
C TYR A 208 11.79 13.54 -16.89
N ILE A 209 12.39 14.34 -17.76
CA ILE A 209 12.93 15.64 -17.40
C ILE A 209 11.94 16.69 -17.89
N LEU A 210 11.47 17.55 -16.98
CA LEU A 210 10.62 18.67 -17.36
C LEU A 210 11.43 19.68 -18.16
N LYS A 211 10.88 20.09 -19.31
CA LYS A 211 11.46 21.09 -20.19
C LYS A 211 11.67 22.44 -19.50
N ALA A 212 12.77 23.12 -19.83
CA ALA A 212 13.10 24.41 -19.23
C ALA A 212 12.06 25.47 -19.58
N GLU A 213 11.57 25.44 -20.81
CA GLU A 213 10.52 26.28 -21.36
C GLU A 213 9.25 26.16 -20.50
N PHE A 214 8.85 24.93 -20.17
CA PHE A 214 7.70 24.65 -19.31
C PHE A 214 7.91 25.16 -17.87
N LYS A 215 9.10 24.93 -17.28
CA LYS A 215 9.43 25.41 -15.93
C LYS A 215 9.34 26.94 -15.80
N ASN A 216 9.52 27.66 -16.90
CA ASN A 216 9.43 29.12 -16.95
C ASN A 216 8.01 29.66 -17.21
N THR A 217 7.02 28.80 -17.42
CA THR A 217 5.63 29.23 -17.66
C THR A 217 4.94 29.72 -16.38
N ASP A 218 3.97 30.62 -16.54
CA ASP A 218 3.09 31.02 -15.43
C ASP A 218 2.29 29.83 -14.89
N PHE A 219 1.82 28.97 -15.80
CA PHE A 219 1.09 27.75 -15.47
C PHE A 219 1.90 26.82 -14.55
N TYR A 220 3.19 26.57 -14.79
CA TYR A 220 4.01 25.76 -13.89
C TYR A 220 4.17 26.41 -12.50
N ASN A 221 4.43 27.71 -12.47
CA ASN A 221 4.81 28.42 -11.24
C ASN A 221 3.64 28.75 -10.31
N HIS A 222 2.45 28.98 -10.89
CA HIS A 222 1.25 29.46 -10.19
C HIS A 222 0.00 28.60 -10.43
N GLY A 223 0.02 27.70 -11.42
CA GLY A 223 -1.10 26.82 -11.74
C GLY A 223 -1.35 25.73 -10.70
N TYR A 224 -2.52 25.11 -10.82
CA TYR A 224 -3.01 24.09 -9.90
C TYR A 224 -3.43 22.83 -10.63
N VAL A 225 -3.19 21.69 -9.99
CA VAL A 225 -3.75 20.40 -10.35
C VAL A 225 -4.70 19.95 -9.25
N PHE A 226 -5.80 19.32 -9.63
CA PHE A 226 -6.89 18.94 -8.75
C PHE A 226 -6.99 17.44 -8.63
N SER A 227 -7.07 16.92 -7.42
CA SER A 227 -7.39 15.51 -7.15
C SER A 227 -8.38 15.43 -5.99
N ASN A 228 -9.18 14.37 -5.93
CA ASN A 228 -10.07 14.16 -4.80
C ASN A 228 -9.42 13.22 -3.76
N SER A 229 -10.07 13.12 -2.60
CA SER A 229 -9.72 12.17 -1.55
C SER A 229 -10.84 11.14 -1.39
N ARG A 230 -10.67 10.19 -0.46
CA ARG A 230 -11.71 9.25 -0.06
C ARG A 230 -12.00 9.38 1.43
N ILE A 231 -13.18 8.96 1.82
CA ILE A 231 -13.60 8.83 3.21
C ILE A 231 -14.15 7.44 3.46
N GLU A 232 -14.12 7.03 4.73
CA GLU A 232 -14.87 5.85 5.15
C GLU A 232 -16.35 6.10 4.90
N LYS A 233 -16.98 5.15 4.21
CA LYS A 233 -18.39 5.21 3.93
C LYS A 233 -19.15 4.99 5.23
N THR A 234 -20.00 5.95 5.58
CA THR A 234 -20.78 5.89 6.81
C THR A 234 -21.71 4.69 6.79
N ARG A 235 -21.71 3.92 7.88
CA ARG A 235 -22.61 2.77 8.06
C ARG A 235 -23.89 3.13 8.80
N GLU A 236 -24.17 4.43 8.93
CA GLU A 236 -25.35 4.99 9.59
C GLU A 236 -26.67 4.56 8.94
N ASN A 237 -26.65 4.07 7.71
CA ASN A 237 -27.85 3.55 7.04
C ASN A 237 -28.04 2.03 7.22
N ILE A 238 -27.21 1.36 8.02
CA ILE A 238 -27.35 -0.07 8.31
C ILE A 238 -28.24 -0.26 9.54
N TYR A 239 -29.40 -0.87 9.34
CA TYR A 239 -30.40 -1.13 10.39
C TYR A 239 -30.61 -2.63 10.67
N GLU A 240 -29.99 -3.50 9.87
CA GLU A 240 -30.17 -4.95 9.96
C GLU A 240 -28.92 -5.72 9.52
N ILE A 241 -28.86 -7.01 9.87
CA ILE A 241 -27.84 -7.95 9.40
C ILE A 241 -28.21 -8.50 8.02
N GLU A 242 -27.22 -8.96 7.26
CA GLU A 242 -27.38 -9.52 5.93
C GLU A 242 -28.39 -10.69 5.92
N GLU A 243 -29.30 -10.71 4.93
CA GLU A 243 -30.42 -11.67 4.88
C GLU A 243 -29.98 -13.14 4.92
N ASP A 244 -28.87 -13.47 4.25
CA ASP A 244 -28.28 -14.81 4.23
C ASP A 244 -27.93 -15.32 5.63
N LEU A 245 -27.56 -14.41 6.54
CA LEU A 245 -27.28 -14.75 7.92
C LEU A 245 -28.55 -14.70 8.79
N LYS A 246 -29.44 -13.73 8.53
CA LYS A 246 -30.68 -13.46 9.28
C LYS A 246 -31.59 -14.69 9.41
N TYR A 247 -31.64 -15.54 8.39
CA TYR A 247 -32.49 -16.74 8.35
C TYR A 247 -31.73 -18.07 8.39
N LYS A 248 -30.44 -18.03 8.70
CA LYS A 248 -29.59 -19.22 8.74
C LYS A 248 -30.07 -20.21 9.80
N THR A 249 -30.02 -21.51 9.49
CA THR A 249 -30.31 -22.59 10.44
C THR A 249 -29.04 -23.40 10.69
N PHE A 250 -28.71 -23.59 11.96
CA PHE A 250 -27.57 -24.37 12.43
C PHE A 250 -28.02 -25.79 12.80
N TYR A 251 -27.16 -26.76 12.51
CA TYR A 251 -27.44 -28.17 12.72
C TYR A 251 -26.40 -28.74 13.71
N PRO A 252 -26.76 -28.89 14.98
CA PRO A 252 -25.89 -29.47 16.00
C PRO A 252 -25.42 -30.85 15.58
N LYS A 253 -24.12 -31.11 15.74
CA LYS A 253 -23.58 -32.48 15.63
C LYS A 253 -24.04 -33.25 16.85
N SER A 254 -25.13 -34.01 16.72
CA SER A 254 -25.59 -34.90 17.77
C SER A 254 -24.48 -35.92 18.09
N LYS A 255 -23.86 -35.80 19.26
CA LYS A 255 -23.16 -36.94 19.87
C LYS A 255 -24.24 -37.86 20.42
N ASN A 256 -24.84 -38.67 19.57
CA ASN A 256 -25.47 -39.88 20.06
C ASN A 256 -24.35 -40.67 20.74
N LYS A 257 -24.30 -40.64 22.07
CA LYS A 257 -23.64 -41.70 22.82
C LYS A 257 -24.48 -42.94 22.51
N ASN A 258 -24.15 -43.64 21.44
CA ASN A 258 -24.63 -44.99 21.20
C ASN A 258 -24.03 -45.85 22.33
N ALA A 259 -24.63 -45.79 23.51
CA ALA A 259 -24.36 -46.74 24.57
C ALA A 259 -25.06 -48.02 24.16
N LYS A 260 -24.30 -48.94 23.56
CA LYS A 260 -24.78 -50.29 23.29
C LYS A 260 -24.77 -51.04 24.63
N ILE A 261 -25.95 -51.29 25.19
CA ILE A 261 -26.08 -52.26 26.29
C ILE A 261 -26.26 -53.62 25.64
N GLU A 262 -25.19 -54.42 25.63
CA GLU A 262 -25.27 -55.83 25.23
C GLU A 262 -25.61 -56.69 26.44
N ASN A 263 -26.68 -57.45 26.34
CA ASN A 263 -27.05 -58.44 27.34
C ASN A 263 -26.28 -59.73 27.02
N LEU A 264 -25.29 -60.09 27.85
CA LEU A 264 -24.36 -61.20 27.60
C LEU A 264 -24.99 -62.61 27.69
N ILE A 265 -26.29 -62.71 28.01
CA ILE A 265 -26.96 -63.98 28.33
C ILE A 265 -28.06 -64.34 27.32
N ASP A 266 -28.62 -63.40 26.56
CA ASP A 266 -29.71 -63.69 25.61
C ASP A 266 -29.44 -63.13 24.19
N ASN A 267 -29.43 -64.03 23.20
CA ASN A 267 -29.22 -63.73 21.77
C ASN A 267 -30.48 -63.12 21.11
N LYS A 268 -31.01 -62.02 21.65
CA LYS A 268 -31.98 -61.17 20.95
C LYS A 268 -31.43 -59.76 20.82
N ASN A 269 -30.80 -59.50 19.67
CA ASN A 269 -30.48 -58.15 19.24
C ASN A 269 -31.77 -57.46 18.77
N GLU A 270 -32.52 -56.84 19.69
CA GLU A 270 -33.52 -55.86 19.28
C GLU A 270 -32.81 -54.59 18.80
N LYS A 271 -32.90 -54.30 17.49
CA LYS A 271 -32.64 -52.97 16.98
C LYS A 271 -33.76 -52.06 17.49
N ILE A 272 -33.48 -51.30 18.55
CA ILE A 272 -34.29 -50.13 18.88
C ILE A 272 -34.15 -49.17 17.70
N SER A 273 -35.20 -49.04 16.89
CA SER A 273 -35.32 -47.93 15.96
C SER A 273 -35.41 -46.65 16.80
N ASP A 274 -34.38 -45.80 16.73
CA ASP A 274 -34.41 -44.50 17.40
C ASP A 274 -35.59 -43.69 16.83
N ASN A 275 -36.67 -43.55 17.59
CA ASN A 275 -37.71 -42.56 17.31
C ASN A 275 -37.10 -41.18 17.53
N ILE A 276 -36.55 -40.57 16.48
CA ILE A 276 -35.93 -39.24 16.53
C ILE A 276 -36.99 -38.18 16.28
N GLU A 277 -37.07 -37.19 17.16
CA GLU A 277 -37.82 -35.96 16.96
C GLU A 277 -36.89 -34.79 16.60
N ILE A 278 -37.43 -33.85 15.83
CA ILE A 278 -36.72 -32.66 15.37
C ILE A 278 -37.43 -31.44 15.95
N LYS A 279 -36.67 -30.57 16.62
CA LYS A 279 -37.18 -29.29 17.11
C LYS A 279 -36.24 -28.18 16.69
N LYS A 280 -36.79 -27.20 15.98
CA LYS A 280 -36.11 -25.95 15.64
C LYS A 280 -36.44 -24.91 16.72
N ILE A 281 -35.40 -24.27 17.25
CA ILE A 281 -35.52 -23.19 18.22
C ILE A 281 -34.86 -21.95 17.60
N LYS A 282 -35.59 -20.83 17.55
CA LYS A 282 -35.01 -19.55 17.11
C LYS A 282 -34.20 -18.92 18.23
N LEU A 283 -33.21 -18.09 17.88
CA LEU A 283 -32.45 -17.33 18.88
C LEU A 283 -33.37 -16.41 19.69
N SER A 284 -34.40 -15.82 19.09
CA SER A 284 -35.40 -15.01 19.82
C SER A 284 -36.22 -15.79 20.86
N GLU A 285 -36.27 -17.13 20.75
CA GLU A 285 -37.00 -18.04 21.66
C GLU A 285 -36.12 -18.56 22.80
N ILE A 286 -34.81 -18.29 22.77
CA ILE A 286 -33.85 -18.71 23.81
C ILE A 286 -33.80 -17.62 24.90
N ASP A 287 -33.76 -18.05 26.16
CA ASP A 287 -33.57 -17.15 27.29
C ASP A 287 -32.34 -16.25 27.11
N TYR A 288 -32.55 -14.94 27.28
CA TYR A 288 -31.50 -13.94 27.11
C TYR A 288 -30.26 -14.21 27.99
N ASN A 289 -30.43 -14.81 29.17
CA ASN A 289 -29.33 -15.15 30.06
C ASN A 289 -28.40 -16.22 29.45
N ILE A 290 -28.94 -17.16 28.67
CA ILE A 290 -28.15 -18.17 27.96
C ILE A 290 -27.41 -17.52 26.78
N LEU A 291 -28.10 -16.69 26.00
CA LEU A 291 -27.51 -15.98 24.86
C LEU A 291 -26.39 -15.03 25.31
N SER A 292 -26.69 -14.11 26.23
CA SER A 292 -25.73 -13.14 26.74
C SER A 292 -24.59 -13.81 27.50
N GLY A 293 -24.89 -14.80 28.36
CA GLY A 293 -23.89 -15.59 29.08
C GLY A 293 -22.99 -16.43 28.17
N THR A 294 -23.40 -16.70 26.93
CA THR A 294 -22.51 -17.32 25.91
C THR A 294 -21.74 -16.26 25.13
N ALA A 295 -22.36 -15.11 24.84
CA ALA A 295 -21.78 -14.04 24.05
C ALA A 295 -20.53 -13.42 24.70
N ILE A 296 -20.46 -13.40 26.04
CA ILE A 296 -19.30 -12.85 26.79
C ILE A 296 -17.96 -13.51 26.44
N TYR A 297 -17.97 -14.74 25.90
CA TYR A 297 -16.76 -15.46 25.51
C TYR A 297 -16.18 -14.98 24.17
N PHE A 298 -16.88 -14.11 23.45
CA PHE A 298 -16.50 -13.63 22.12
C PHE A 298 -16.33 -12.12 22.16
N ASN A 299 -15.16 -11.62 21.74
CA ASN A 299 -14.89 -10.18 21.74
C ASN A 299 -15.77 -9.45 20.72
N GLU A 300 -16.08 -10.11 19.62
CA GLU A 300 -16.87 -9.61 18.51
C GLU A 300 -18.34 -9.37 18.87
N LEU A 301 -18.84 -10.07 19.90
CA LEU A 301 -20.21 -9.91 20.40
C LEU A 301 -20.30 -8.88 21.54
N LYS A 302 -19.20 -8.20 21.89
CA LYS A 302 -19.25 -7.07 22.82
C LYS A 302 -19.96 -5.91 22.16
N PHE A 303 -20.79 -5.22 22.95
CA PHE A 303 -21.66 -4.17 22.41
C PHE A 303 -20.88 -3.03 21.73
N ASN A 304 -19.72 -2.64 22.25
CA ASN A 304 -18.88 -1.61 21.61
C ASN A 304 -18.38 -2.05 20.22
N PHE A 305 -17.91 -3.30 20.08
CA PHE A 305 -17.48 -3.84 18.79
C PHE A 305 -18.64 -3.94 17.79
N LEU A 306 -19.80 -4.42 18.26
CA LEU A 306 -21.01 -4.48 17.44
C LEU A 306 -21.48 -3.08 17.02
N LYS A 307 -21.35 -2.07 17.89
CA LYS A 307 -21.75 -0.69 17.60
C LYS A 307 -20.90 -0.06 16.50
N GLU A 308 -19.62 -0.41 16.40
CA GLU A 308 -18.75 -0.01 15.28
C GLU A 308 -19.23 -0.61 13.94
N LYS A 309 -19.74 -1.84 13.95
CA LYS A 309 -20.21 -2.53 12.73
C LYS A 309 -21.65 -2.21 12.36
N TYR A 310 -22.51 -1.98 13.36
CA TYR A 310 -23.94 -1.70 13.24
C TYR A 310 -24.30 -0.44 14.04
N PRO A 311 -24.09 0.76 13.48
CA PRO A 311 -24.23 2.02 14.23
C PRO A 311 -25.62 2.27 14.82
N ASN A 312 -26.69 1.73 14.20
CA ASN A 312 -28.06 1.88 14.70
C ASN A 312 -28.46 0.88 15.79
N LEU A 313 -27.61 -0.11 16.09
CA LEU A 313 -27.87 -1.08 17.15
C LEU A 313 -27.95 -0.39 18.51
N LYS A 314 -29.05 -0.56 19.25
CA LYS A 314 -29.26 0.12 20.54
C LYS A 314 -28.74 -0.70 21.71
N THR A 315 -28.85 -2.03 21.66
CA THR A 315 -28.43 -2.91 22.76
C THR A 315 -27.91 -4.26 22.27
N LEU A 316 -27.14 -4.96 23.11
CA LEU A 316 -26.78 -6.36 22.86
C LEU A 316 -28.01 -7.28 22.83
N LYS A 317 -29.04 -6.97 23.62
CA LYS A 317 -30.31 -7.73 23.61
C LYS A 317 -31.00 -7.65 22.25
N GLU A 318 -31.10 -6.45 21.70
CA GLU A 318 -31.62 -6.24 20.34
C GLU A 318 -30.83 -7.05 19.29
N PHE A 319 -29.50 -7.08 19.39
CA PHE A 319 -28.68 -7.84 18.44
C PHE A 319 -28.96 -9.35 18.51
N LEU A 320 -29.05 -9.90 19.72
CA LEU A 320 -29.17 -11.34 19.93
C LEU A 320 -30.60 -11.87 19.70
N THR A 321 -31.64 -11.06 19.97
CA THR A 321 -33.04 -11.53 19.91
C THR A 321 -33.90 -10.78 18.90
N GLY A 322 -33.44 -9.65 18.35
CA GLY A 322 -34.21 -8.84 17.43
C GLY A 322 -34.29 -9.46 16.03
N GLU A 323 -35.46 -9.30 15.39
CA GLU A 323 -35.72 -9.88 14.06
C GLU A 323 -34.82 -9.30 12.97
N ASN A 324 -34.45 -8.03 13.08
CA ASN A 324 -33.50 -7.34 12.19
C ASN A 324 -32.06 -7.83 12.33
N TYR A 325 -31.75 -8.60 13.37
CA TYR A 325 -30.42 -9.13 13.65
C TYR A 325 -30.47 -10.66 13.76
N LEU A 326 -30.01 -11.23 14.87
CA LEU A 326 -29.83 -12.68 14.99
C LEU A 326 -31.11 -13.42 15.42
N GLY A 327 -32.18 -12.71 15.78
CA GLY A 327 -33.37 -13.31 16.39
C GLY A 327 -34.02 -14.41 15.55
N ASN A 328 -33.95 -14.31 14.22
CA ASN A 328 -34.54 -15.27 13.29
C ASN A 328 -33.63 -16.47 12.97
N ILE A 329 -32.38 -16.47 13.43
CA ILE A 329 -31.47 -17.61 13.28
C ILE A 329 -32.05 -18.80 14.04
N GLY A 330 -32.09 -19.95 13.38
CA GLY A 330 -32.59 -21.19 13.96
C GLY A 330 -31.47 -22.13 14.37
N ILE A 331 -31.71 -22.94 15.40
CA ILE A 331 -30.92 -24.12 15.73
C ILE A 331 -31.86 -25.32 15.68
N GLU A 332 -31.57 -26.28 14.82
CA GLU A 332 -32.39 -27.48 14.63
C GLU A 332 -31.79 -28.67 15.38
N PHE A 333 -32.35 -29.00 16.54
CA PHE A 333 -31.91 -30.13 17.34
C PHE A 333 -32.61 -31.42 16.91
N LYS A 334 -31.83 -32.51 16.84
CA LYS A 334 -32.32 -33.88 16.71
C LYS A 334 -32.16 -34.59 18.04
N TYR A 335 -33.25 -35.11 18.60
CA TYR A 335 -33.25 -35.75 19.92
C TYR A 335 -34.14 -37.00 19.92
N VAL A 336 -33.94 -37.88 20.89
CA VAL A 336 -34.75 -39.10 21.04
C VAL A 336 -36.10 -38.75 21.63
N LYS A 337 -37.18 -39.29 21.08
CA LYS A 337 -38.55 -39.07 21.52
C LYS A 337 -38.70 -39.27 23.04
N GLY A 338 -39.20 -38.26 23.74
CA GLY A 338 -39.33 -38.22 25.20
C GLY A 338 -38.14 -37.60 25.96
N SER A 339 -37.06 -37.20 25.27
CA SER A 339 -35.99 -36.39 25.85
C SER A 339 -36.24 -34.89 25.64
N GLU A 340 -35.79 -34.05 26.58
CA GLU A 340 -35.92 -32.59 26.50
C GLU A 340 -34.59 -31.93 26.13
N ILE A 341 -34.65 -30.87 25.32
CA ILE A 341 -33.49 -30.03 25.01
C ILE A 341 -33.23 -29.13 26.21
N THR A 342 -32.07 -29.30 26.86
CA THR A 342 -31.72 -28.51 28.03
C THR A 342 -31.05 -27.19 27.64
N GLY A 343 -31.10 -26.19 28.52
CA GLY A 343 -30.35 -24.94 28.33
C GLY A 343 -28.83 -25.15 28.20
N LYS A 344 -28.29 -26.24 28.76
CA LYS A 344 -26.88 -26.64 28.62
C LYS A 344 -26.53 -27.10 27.20
N ASP A 345 -27.47 -27.79 26.54
CA ASP A 345 -27.30 -28.21 25.14
C ASP A 345 -27.32 -27.01 24.20
N VAL A 346 -28.23 -26.07 24.45
CA VAL A 346 -28.29 -24.78 23.73
C VAL A 346 -27.03 -23.96 23.95
N TYR A 347 -26.57 -23.80 25.20
CA TYR A 347 -25.32 -23.09 25.53
C TYR A 347 -24.12 -23.68 24.79
N ARG A 348 -23.99 -25.01 24.79
CA ARG A 348 -22.88 -25.72 24.13
C ARG A 348 -22.88 -25.42 22.63
N GLU A 349 -24.04 -25.50 21.99
CA GLU A 349 -24.16 -25.27 20.56
C GLU A 349 -23.89 -23.82 20.16
N LEU A 350 -24.44 -22.88 20.93
CA LEU A 350 -24.18 -21.45 20.76
C LEU A 350 -22.67 -21.16 20.80
N LYS A 351 -21.96 -21.77 21.76
CA LYS A 351 -20.52 -21.58 21.96
C LYS A 351 -19.67 -22.26 20.88
N GLN A 352 -20.06 -23.42 20.39
CA GLN A 352 -19.19 -24.25 19.54
C GLN A 352 -19.39 -24.03 18.04
N GLU A 353 -20.60 -23.70 17.60
CA GLU A 353 -20.93 -23.67 16.16
C GLU A 353 -21.60 -22.34 15.77
N VAL A 354 -22.61 -21.86 16.51
CA VAL A 354 -23.40 -20.67 16.12
C VAL A 354 -22.60 -19.37 16.23
N PHE A 355 -22.15 -19.01 17.43
CA PHE A 355 -21.44 -17.75 17.66
C PHE A 355 -20.08 -17.69 16.97
N PRO A 356 -19.27 -18.77 16.86
CA PRO A 356 -18.05 -18.73 16.06
C PRO A 356 -18.28 -18.33 14.59
N VAL A 357 -19.34 -18.86 13.95
CA VAL A 357 -19.69 -18.51 12.56
C VAL A 357 -20.15 -17.05 12.46
N ILE A 358 -20.95 -16.59 13.42
CA ILE A 358 -21.40 -15.19 13.46
C ILE A 358 -20.22 -14.24 13.71
N CYS A 359 -19.32 -14.55 14.64
CA CYS A 359 -18.13 -13.74 14.92
C CYS A 359 -17.21 -13.68 13.70
N LYS A 360 -17.03 -14.79 12.98
CA LYS A 360 -16.30 -14.83 11.72
C LYS A 360 -16.93 -13.86 10.71
N HIS A 361 -18.25 -13.91 10.52
CA HIS A 361 -18.96 -12.99 9.62
C HIS A 361 -18.73 -11.54 10.02
N ILE A 362 -18.94 -11.17 11.28
CA ILE A 362 -18.75 -9.81 11.79
C ILE A 362 -17.31 -9.31 11.56
N ASN A 363 -16.31 -10.19 11.75
CA ASN A 363 -14.90 -9.87 11.50
C ASN A 363 -14.59 -9.68 10.00
N GLU A 364 -15.27 -10.40 9.12
CA GLU A 364 -15.09 -10.30 7.66
C GLU A 364 -15.71 -9.03 7.07
N ILE A 365 -16.54 -8.32 7.85
CA ILE A 365 -17.10 -7.03 7.45
C ILE A 365 -15.99 -5.97 7.31
N LYS A 366 -15.66 -5.68 6.07
CA LYS A 366 -14.66 -4.67 5.68
C LYS A 366 -15.24 -3.26 5.77
N THR A 367 -14.39 -2.31 6.12
CA THR A 367 -14.68 -0.89 5.97
C THR A 367 -14.81 -0.58 4.48
N GLU A 368 -15.96 -0.05 4.09
CA GLU A 368 -16.18 0.48 2.75
C GLU A 368 -15.73 1.94 2.69
N TYR A 369 -15.34 2.41 1.51
CA TYR A 369 -14.94 3.80 1.28
C TYR A 369 -15.77 4.38 0.14
N GLU A 370 -15.82 5.70 0.09
CA GLU A 370 -16.33 6.45 -1.05
C GLU A 370 -15.39 7.62 -1.37
N GLY A 371 -15.23 7.92 -2.66
CA GLY A 371 -14.48 9.07 -3.13
C GLY A 371 -15.28 10.34 -2.88
N ARG A 372 -14.62 11.38 -2.37
CA ARG A 372 -15.21 12.70 -2.20
C ARG A 372 -15.51 13.33 -3.55
N GLU A 373 -16.61 14.06 -3.62
CA GLU A 373 -16.94 14.89 -4.78
C GLU A 373 -16.09 16.17 -4.81
N GLU A 374 -15.53 16.56 -3.67
CA GLU A 374 -14.63 17.70 -3.52
C GLU A 374 -13.22 17.38 -4.05
N PHE A 375 -12.75 18.20 -4.99
CA PHE A 375 -11.39 18.15 -5.53
C PHE A 375 -10.54 19.26 -4.94
N GLU A 376 -9.41 18.87 -4.35
CA GLU A 376 -8.49 19.76 -3.65
C GLU A 376 -7.39 20.28 -4.59
N PRO A 377 -7.02 21.57 -4.49
CA PRO A 377 -5.97 22.16 -5.31
C PRO A 377 -4.56 21.85 -4.78
N TYR A 378 -3.68 21.38 -5.67
CA TYR A 378 -2.25 21.24 -5.45
C TYR A 378 -1.47 22.12 -6.42
N LYS A 379 -0.42 22.81 -5.96
CA LYS A 379 0.42 23.62 -6.85
C LYS A 379 1.18 22.72 -7.82
N ILE A 380 1.16 23.03 -9.11
CA ILE A 380 1.80 22.21 -10.16
C ILE A 380 3.29 21.99 -9.87
N LYS A 381 4.06 23.05 -9.62
CA LYS A 381 5.49 22.94 -9.24
C LYS A 381 5.79 22.04 -8.03
N ASN A 382 4.82 21.83 -7.14
CA ASN A 382 5.01 20.98 -5.96
C ASN A 382 4.82 19.49 -6.30
N VAL A 383 4.01 19.18 -7.31
CA VAL A 383 3.62 17.82 -7.70
C VAL A 383 4.38 17.36 -8.94
N ILE A 384 4.33 18.14 -10.01
CA ILE A 384 4.94 17.81 -11.30
C ILE A 384 6.42 18.19 -11.27
N LYS A 385 7.28 17.17 -11.30
CA LYS A 385 8.73 17.28 -11.16
C LYS A 385 9.42 16.30 -12.08
N ASP A 386 10.73 16.48 -12.25
CA ASP A 386 11.58 15.48 -12.89
C ASP A 386 11.43 14.14 -12.15
N LYS A 387 11.38 13.04 -12.90
CA LYS A 387 11.14 11.71 -12.34
C LYS A 387 12.01 10.65 -12.99
N THR A 388 12.65 9.82 -12.17
CA THR A 388 13.49 8.70 -12.60
C THR A 388 12.85 7.37 -12.23
N ILE A 389 12.73 6.48 -13.20
CA ILE A 389 12.21 5.11 -13.02
C ILE A 389 13.24 4.06 -13.44
N TYR A 390 13.17 2.90 -12.79
CA TYR A 390 13.88 1.70 -13.24
C TYR A 390 12.93 0.71 -13.90
N LEU A 391 13.45 0.02 -14.93
CA LEU A 391 12.76 -1.06 -15.62
C LEU A 391 13.69 -2.26 -15.73
N SER A 392 13.13 -3.45 -15.51
CA SER A 392 13.86 -4.72 -15.62
C SER A 392 14.20 -5.09 -17.06
N ARG A 393 13.31 -4.70 -17.97
CA ARG A 393 13.44 -4.85 -19.40
C ARG A 393 12.50 -3.87 -20.09
N ILE A 394 12.76 -3.62 -21.36
CA ILE A 394 11.76 -3.04 -22.25
C ILE A 394 10.67 -4.10 -22.42
N SER A 395 9.43 -3.73 -22.14
CA SER A 395 8.28 -4.63 -22.24
C SER A 395 7.86 -4.81 -23.69
N SER A 396 7.22 -5.94 -24.00
CA SER A 396 6.70 -6.24 -25.34
C SER A 396 5.62 -5.28 -25.81
N ASP A 397 4.92 -4.63 -24.87
CA ASP A 397 3.96 -3.53 -25.12
C ASP A 397 4.65 -2.17 -25.35
N GLY A 398 5.97 -2.15 -25.53
CA GLY A 398 6.75 -0.95 -25.80
C GLY A 398 7.11 -0.12 -24.56
N LYS A 399 6.64 -0.47 -23.35
CA LYS A 399 6.99 0.27 -22.14
C LYS A 399 8.50 0.27 -21.90
N GLY A 400 9.08 1.45 -21.69
CA GLY A 400 10.52 1.67 -21.52
C GLY A 400 11.27 2.03 -22.79
N GLU A 401 10.65 1.88 -23.97
CA GLU A 401 11.22 2.32 -25.23
C GLU A 401 10.92 3.81 -25.46
N SER A 402 11.95 4.59 -25.82
CA SER A 402 11.83 6.02 -26.18
C SER A 402 10.89 6.22 -27.36
N GLN A 403 9.94 7.15 -27.24
CA GLN A 403 9.09 7.53 -28.36
C GLN A 403 9.85 8.32 -29.44
N ILE A 404 10.92 9.02 -29.06
CA ILE A 404 11.79 9.76 -29.99
C ILE A 404 12.68 8.80 -30.79
N LYS A 405 13.28 7.82 -30.11
CA LYS A 405 14.32 6.94 -30.68
C LYS A 405 13.80 5.60 -31.20
N THR A 406 12.51 5.29 -31.04
CA THR A 406 11.93 4.04 -31.56
C THR A 406 12.13 3.92 -33.08
N SER A 407 12.34 2.69 -33.53
CA SER A 407 12.39 2.33 -34.95
C SER A 407 10.99 2.23 -35.57
N SER A 408 9.94 2.10 -34.76
CA SER A 408 8.57 2.02 -35.26
C SER A 408 8.07 3.38 -35.74
N SER A 409 7.86 3.52 -37.05
CA SER A 409 7.27 4.72 -37.65
C SER A 409 5.84 5.00 -37.17
N GLU A 410 5.13 3.96 -36.72
CA GLU A 410 3.78 4.09 -36.15
C GLU A 410 3.78 4.92 -34.88
N PHE A 411 4.79 4.79 -34.01
CA PHE A 411 4.83 5.46 -32.71
C PHE A 411 5.82 6.62 -32.64
N LYS A 412 6.80 6.66 -33.56
CA LYS A 412 7.87 7.66 -33.55
C LYS A 412 7.31 9.08 -33.58
N LEU A 413 7.72 9.86 -32.60
CA LEU A 413 7.38 11.27 -32.48
C LEU A 413 8.52 12.00 -31.77
N ASP A 414 9.04 13.04 -32.41
CA ASP A 414 10.02 13.92 -31.79
C ASP A 414 9.31 14.86 -30.81
N LEU A 415 9.38 14.53 -29.52
CA LEU A 415 8.81 15.33 -28.44
C LEU A 415 9.72 16.49 -28.04
N SER A 416 11.00 16.50 -28.44
CA SER A 416 11.95 17.54 -28.03
C SER A 416 11.56 18.93 -28.54
N VAL A 417 10.85 19.00 -29.67
CA VAL A 417 10.38 20.23 -30.33
C VAL A 417 8.93 20.59 -30.02
N GLU A 418 8.25 19.81 -29.17
CA GLU A 418 6.81 19.96 -28.92
C GLU A 418 6.56 20.58 -27.54
N ASP A 419 6.37 21.90 -27.49
CA ASP A 419 6.26 22.65 -26.21
C ASP A 419 5.04 22.27 -25.36
N TRP A 420 4.00 21.69 -25.97
CA TRP A 420 2.79 21.25 -25.28
C TRP A 420 3.00 19.96 -24.48
N TYR A 421 4.00 19.14 -24.78
CA TYR A 421 4.31 17.96 -23.98
C TYR A 421 5.40 18.31 -22.97
N VAL A 422 5.10 18.23 -21.67
CA VAL A 422 5.94 18.87 -20.64
C VAL A 422 7.29 18.20 -20.38
N TYR A 423 7.40 16.90 -20.69
CA TYR A 423 8.63 16.12 -20.52
C TYR A 423 9.43 16.06 -21.82
N ASP A 424 10.71 15.76 -21.70
CA ASP A 424 11.66 15.60 -22.81
C ASP A 424 11.37 14.37 -23.69
N ASP A 425 10.86 13.28 -23.13
CA ASP A 425 10.55 12.04 -23.85
C ASP A 425 9.37 11.29 -23.19
N ASN A 426 8.86 10.28 -23.89
CA ASN A 426 7.79 9.39 -23.43
C ASN A 426 8.25 7.94 -23.52
N TYR A 427 8.26 7.24 -22.38
CA TYR A 427 8.66 5.83 -22.28
C TYR A 427 7.47 4.90 -22.08
N GLY A 428 6.29 5.33 -22.55
CA GLY A 428 5.04 4.62 -22.37
C GLY A 428 4.85 3.35 -23.17
N THR A 429 3.70 2.70 -22.93
CA THR A 429 3.22 1.61 -23.77
C THR A 429 2.89 2.09 -25.19
N THR A 430 2.62 1.16 -26.09
CA THR A 430 2.17 1.40 -27.46
C THR A 430 0.88 2.22 -27.50
N GLU A 431 -0.07 1.99 -26.59
CA GLU A 431 -1.32 2.75 -26.47
C GLU A 431 -1.05 4.18 -26.00
N GLU A 432 -0.19 4.34 -25.00
CA GLU A 432 0.21 5.65 -24.49
C GLU A 432 0.95 6.47 -25.57
N LYS A 433 1.84 5.84 -26.34
CA LYS A 433 2.51 6.48 -27.49
C LYS A 433 1.51 6.86 -28.58
N SER A 434 0.54 6.00 -28.85
CA SER A 434 -0.54 6.24 -29.82
C SER A 434 -1.40 7.43 -29.41
N PHE A 435 -1.70 7.57 -28.12
CA PHE A 435 -2.45 8.71 -27.60
C PHE A 435 -1.72 10.04 -27.81
N ILE A 436 -0.41 10.09 -27.52
CA ILE A 436 0.39 11.30 -27.75
C ILE A 436 0.45 11.66 -29.25
N LYS A 437 0.57 10.65 -30.12
CA LYS A 437 0.53 10.88 -31.57
C LYS A 437 -0.84 11.39 -32.04
N TYR A 438 -1.93 10.80 -31.55
CA TYR A 438 -3.30 11.26 -31.81
C TYR A 438 -3.51 12.69 -31.30
N PHE A 439 -2.98 13.04 -30.13
CA PHE A 439 -3.04 14.40 -29.62
C PHE A 439 -2.39 15.38 -30.61
N LYS A 440 -1.18 15.07 -31.10
CA LYS A 440 -0.48 15.91 -32.09
C LYS A 440 -1.25 16.06 -33.40
N THR A 441 -1.85 14.98 -33.92
CA THR A 441 -2.46 15.00 -35.26
C THR A 441 -3.90 15.51 -35.25
N GLU A 442 -4.69 15.21 -34.21
CA GLU A 442 -6.14 15.42 -34.21
C GLU A 442 -6.62 16.51 -33.24
N ILE A 443 -5.95 16.66 -32.09
CA ILE A 443 -6.37 17.59 -31.02
C ILE A 443 -5.61 18.91 -31.14
N LYS A 444 -4.28 18.86 -31.23
CA LYS A 444 -3.38 20.01 -31.29
C LYS A 444 -3.79 21.02 -32.38
N PRO A 445 -4.09 20.63 -33.64
CA PRO A 445 -4.44 21.61 -34.68
C PRO A 445 -5.73 22.39 -34.38
N LYS A 446 -6.68 21.77 -33.67
CA LYS A 446 -7.95 22.40 -33.27
C LYS A 446 -7.73 23.40 -32.14
N LEU A 447 -6.89 23.05 -31.17
CA LEU A 447 -6.48 23.94 -30.07
C LEU A 447 -5.70 25.14 -30.60
N ASP A 448 -4.78 24.92 -31.53
CA ASP A 448 -4.00 25.98 -32.20
C ASP A 448 -4.90 26.95 -32.97
N LYS A 449 -5.87 26.42 -33.73
CA LYS A 449 -6.84 27.24 -34.46
C LYS A 449 -7.67 28.16 -33.55
N LYS A 450 -7.87 27.75 -32.30
CA LYS A 450 -8.57 28.52 -31.26
C LYS A 450 -7.63 29.41 -30.43
N ASN A 451 -6.33 29.40 -30.72
CA ASN A 451 -5.29 30.12 -29.97
C ASN A 451 -5.32 29.83 -28.45
N LEU A 452 -5.54 28.57 -28.08
CA LEU A 452 -5.57 28.15 -26.68
C LEU A 452 -4.16 27.84 -26.16
N GLU A 453 -3.96 27.98 -24.86
CA GLU A 453 -2.78 27.49 -24.15
C GLU A 453 -3.09 26.09 -23.64
N TYR A 454 -2.18 25.13 -23.84
CA TYR A 454 -2.44 23.74 -23.44
C TYR A 454 -1.17 22.96 -23.14
N TYR A 455 -1.28 22.01 -22.21
CA TYR A 455 -0.19 21.16 -21.75
C TYR A 455 -0.65 19.72 -21.57
N VAL A 456 0.13 18.76 -22.03
CA VAL A 456 -0.06 17.33 -21.78
C VAL A 456 1.00 16.85 -20.80
N ILE A 457 0.54 16.34 -19.67
CA ILE A 457 1.38 15.85 -18.58
C ILE A 457 1.14 14.35 -18.43
N ARG A 458 2.21 13.57 -18.55
CA ARG A 458 2.20 12.14 -18.19
C ARG A 458 2.21 11.99 -16.67
N ASN A 459 1.26 11.25 -16.12
CA ASN A 459 1.24 10.88 -14.72
C ASN A 459 2.05 9.60 -14.51
N GLU A 460 3.36 9.74 -14.29
CA GLU A 460 4.20 8.59 -13.95
C GLU A 460 4.03 8.23 -12.46
N ARG A 461 2.80 7.95 -12.01
CA ARG A 461 2.44 7.54 -10.63
C ARG A 461 2.77 8.56 -9.55
N PHE A 462 2.46 9.84 -9.76
CA PHE A 462 2.52 10.82 -8.68
C PHE A 462 1.37 10.57 -7.70
N SER A 463 1.70 10.34 -6.42
CA SER A 463 0.70 9.96 -5.41
C SER A 463 -0.41 11.01 -5.22
N GLU A 464 -0.04 12.29 -5.39
CA GLU A 464 -0.88 13.47 -5.28
C GLU A 464 -1.89 13.58 -6.45
N LEU A 465 -1.64 12.89 -7.56
CA LEU A 465 -2.52 12.83 -8.73
C LEU A 465 -3.50 11.64 -8.70
N ALA A 466 -3.44 10.82 -7.64
CA ALA A 466 -4.39 9.74 -7.46
C ALA A 466 -5.80 10.30 -7.16
N ILE A 467 -6.80 9.71 -7.79
CA ILE A 467 -8.21 10.01 -7.61
C ILE A 467 -8.97 8.76 -7.14
N TYR A 468 -10.11 8.95 -6.49
CA TYR A 468 -10.88 7.88 -5.83
C TYR A 468 -12.31 7.86 -6.34
N SER A 469 -12.80 6.68 -6.72
CA SER A 469 -14.15 6.52 -7.30
C SER A 469 -15.25 6.93 -6.30
N PHE A 470 -16.25 7.68 -6.76
CA PHE A 470 -17.30 8.20 -5.86
C PHE A 470 -18.15 7.11 -5.18
N ASP A 471 -18.22 5.91 -5.74
CA ASP A 471 -19.08 4.82 -5.26
C ASP A 471 -18.42 3.92 -4.20
N LYS A 472 -17.14 3.59 -4.44
CA LYS A 472 -16.40 2.56 -3.70
C LYS A 472 -15.05 3.06 -3.18
N GLY A 473 -14.72 4.33 -3.42
CA GLY A 473 -13.45 4.93 -3.01
C GLY A 473 -12.25 4.23 -3.62
N LYS A 474 -12.41 3.57 -4.78
CA LYS A 474 -11.33 2.84 -5.43
C LYS A 474 -10.32 3.81 -6.00
N ARG A 475 -9.05 3.67 -5.62
CA ARG A 475 -7.95 4.47 -6.15
C ARG A 475 -7.66 4.19 -7.60
N PHE A 476 -7.45 5.26 -8.33
CA PHE A 476 -7.14 5.29 -9.75
C PHE A 476 -6.13 6.42 -10.01
N GLU A 477 -5.12 6.15 -10.84
CA GLU A 477 -4.13 7.13 -11.28
C GLU A 477 -4.26 7.23 -12.81
N PRO A 478 -4.95 8.26 -13.35
CA PRO A 478 -5.06 8.44 -14.79
C PRO A 478 -3.69 8.65 -15.43
N ASP A 479 -3.44 8.03 -16.58
CA ASP A 479 -2.14 8.01 -17.27
C ASP A 479 -1.72 9.41 -17.75
N TYR A 480 -2.68 10.25 -18.18
CA TYR A 480 -2.43 11.60 -18.67
C TYR A 480 -3.38 12.64 -18.09
N LEU A 481 -2.84 13.84 -17.86
CA LEU A 481 -3.58 15.05 -17.58
C LEU A 481 -3.35 16.05 -18.71
N LEU A 482 -4.42 16.49 -19.35
CA LEU A 482 -4.42 17.56 -20.34
C LEU A 482 -4.97 18.83 -19.71
N PHE A 483 -4.21 19.92 -19.78
CA PHE A 483 -4.64 21.24 -19.37
C PHE A 483 -4.93 22.08 -20.59
N ILE A 484 -6.07 22.78 -20.59
CA ILE A 484 -6.45 23.73 -21.65
C ILE A 484 -6.93 25.01 -20.97
N LYS A 485 -6.40 26.15 -21.41
CA LYS A 485 -6.69 27.48 -20.87
C LYS A 485 -6.90 28.47 -22.00
N ASN A 486 -7.88 29.35 -21.83
CA ASN A 486 -8.07 30.49 -22.72
C ASN A 486 -7.00 31.56 -22.45
N LYS A 487 -6.40 32.13 -23.49
CA LYS A 487 -5.38 33.19 -23.38
C LYS A 487 -5.97 34.59 -23.12
N THR A 488 -7.16 34.73 -22.51
CA THR A 488 -7.78 36.05 -22.34
C THR A 488 -7.17 36.84 -21.18
N LEU A 489 -7.15 38.17 -21.29
CA LEU A 489 -6.56 39.07 -20.28
C LEU A 489 -7.43 39.23 -19.03
N ASP A 490 -8.72 38.87 -19.09
CA ASP A 490 -9.61 38.91 -17.93
C ASP A 490 -9.45 37.62 -17.10
N GLU A 491 -8.62 37.64 -16.05
CA GLU A 491 -8.43 36.50 -15.13
C GLU A 491 -9.75 35.95 -14.56
N GLY A 492 -10.74 36.84 -14.34
CA GLY A 492 -12.08 36.48 -13.87
C GLY A 492 -12.95 35.72 -14.88
N LYS A 493 -12.58 35.67 -16.16
CA LYS A 493 -13.30 34.96 -17.24
C LYS A 493 -12.51 33.82 -17.87
N ASN A 494 -11.22 33.67 -17.54
CA ASN A 494 -10.40 32.57 -18.02
C ASN A 494 -10.91 31.24 -17.45
N LYS A 495 -11.48 30.40 -18.31
CA LYS A 495 -11.77 29.00 -17.95
C LYS A 495 -10.52 28.16 -18.16
N GLU A 496 -10.24 27.32 -17.18
CA GLU A 496 -9.16 26.34 -17.21
C GLU A 496 -9.75 24.94 -17.05
N TYR A 497 -9.37 24.04 -17.96
CA TYR A 497 -9.85 22.68 -18.01
C TYR A 497 -8.72 21.74 -17.64
N GLN A 498 -8.96 20.87 -16.66
CA GLN A 498 -8.12 19.72 -16.37
C GLN A 498 -8.82 18.45 -16.87
N ILE A 499 -8.20 17.75 -17.78
CA ILE A 499 -8.82 16.64 -18.50
C ILE A 499 -8.03 15.37 -18.23
N TYR A 500 -8.66 14.38 -17.64
CA TYR A 500 -8.09 13.05 -17.45
C TYR A 500 -8.26 12.21 -18.71
N ALA A 501 -7.16 11.63 -19.17
CA ALA A 501 -7.12 10.72 -20.31
C ALA A 501 -6.41 9.42 -19.93
N GLU A 502 -6.99 8.30 -20.33
CA GLU A 502 -6.51 6.96 -20.01
C GLU A 502 -6.43 6.11 -21.28
N PRO A 503 -5.23 5.96 -21.87
CA PRO A 503 -5.00 5.01 -22.95
C PRO A 503 -5.09 3.57 -22.44
N LYS A 504 -5.83 2.72 -23.16
CA LYS A 504 -6.03 1.31 -22.78
C LYS A 504 -6.03 0.39 -23.99
N GLY A 505 -5.39 -0.76 -23.81
CA GLY A 505 -5.43 -1.86 -24.78
C GLY A 505 -6.74 -2.62 -24.67
N GLU A 506 -7.18 -3.21 -25.78
CA GLU A 506 -8.48 -3.90 -25.90
C GLU A 506 -8.73 -4.96 -24.81
N HIS A 507 -7.70 -5.76 -24.50
CA HIS A 507 -7.76 -6.83 -23.50
C HIS A 507 -7.98 -6.35 -22.05
N LEU A 508 -7.86 -5.05 -21.77
CA LEU A 508 -8.05 -4.46 -20.43
C LEU A 508 -9.38 -3.73 -20.28
N LEU A 509 -10.12 -3.49 -21.36
CA LEU A 509 -11.32 -2.67 -21.35
C LEU A 509 -12.39 -3.22 -20.39
N GLU A 510 -12.70 -4.52 -20.46
CA GLU A 510 -13.71 -5.14 -19.59
C GLU A 510 -13.30 -5.13 -18.12
N LYS A 511 -12.04 -5.45 -17.83
CA LYS A 511 -11.50 -5.51 -16.46
C LYS A 511 -11.51 -4.14 -15.77
N ASP A 512 -11.20 -3.09 -16.54
CA ASP A 512 -11.05 -1.73 -16.04
C ASP A 512 -12.27 -0.84 -16.30
N ASN A 513 -13.40 -1.39 -16.77
CA ASN A 513 -14.63 -0.65 -17.10
C ASN A 513 -15.09 0.32 -15.98
N TRP A 514 -14.91 -0.07 -14.72
CA TRP A 514 -15.24 0.79 -13.57
C TRP A 514 -14.47 2.14 -13.56
N LYS A 515 -13.26 2.21 -14.15
CA LYS A 515 -12.48 3.45 -14.25
C LYS A 515 -13.06 4.38 -15.30
N GLU A 516 -13.50 3.84 -16.45
CA GLU A 516 -14.17 4.64 -17.49
C GLU A 516 -15.50 5.19 -16.96
N GLU A 517 -16.30 4.36 -16.30
CA GLU A 517 -17.52 4.82 -15.63
C GLU A 517 -17.26 5.93 -14.61
N PHE A 518 -16.14 5.85 -13.87
CA PHE A 518 -15.75 6.87 -12.93
C PHE A 518 -15.36 8.17 -13.65
N LEU A 519 -14.48 8.10 -14.66
CA LEU A 519 -14.04 9.26 -15.47
C LEU A 519 -15.24 10.04 -16.01
N LEU A 520 -16.22 9.34 -16.59
CA LEU A 520 -17.42 9.95 -17.17
C LEU A 520 -18.37 10.59 -16.14
N LYS A 521 -18.24 10.23 -14.86
CA LYS A 521 -19.02 10.82 -13.75
C LYS A 521 -18.39 12.09 -13.18
N ILE A 522 -17.07 12.30 -13.35
CA ILE A 522 -16.32 13.39 -12.72
C ILE A 522 -16.92 14.75 -13.08
N GLU A 523 -17.16 15.01 -14.37
CA GLU A 523 -17.60 16.33 -14.82
C GLU A 523 -18.89 16.79 -14.13
N LYS A 524 -19.82 15.85 -13.87
CA LYS A 524 -21.14 16.12 -13.29
C LYS A 524 -21.13 16.25 -11.78
N LYS A 525 -20.20 15.56 -11.10
CA LYS A 525 -20.17 15.43 -9.64
C LYS A 525 -19.09 16.27 -8.97
N GLN A 526 -18.10 16.75 -9.71
CA GLN A 526 -17.01 17.55 -9.16
C GLN A 526 -17.51 18.77 -8.37
N LYS A 527 -16.84 19.05 -7.27
CA LYS A 527 -16.95 20.29 -6.50
C LYS A 527 -15.55 20.86 -6.35
N ILE A 528 -15.34 22.07 -6.87
CA ILE A 528 -14.06 22.76 -6.83
C ILE A 528 -14.30 24.10 -6.16
N SER A 529 -13.38 24.53 -5.29
CA SER A 529 -13.45 25.83 -4.61
C SER A 529 -13.24 27.04 -5.54
N LYS A 530 -12.71 26.81 -6.74
CA LYS A 530 -12.41 27.84 -7.76
C LYS A 530 -13.41 27.77 -8.91
N ASN A 531 -14.26 28.80 -9.03
CA ASN A 531 -15.36 28.86 -10.01
C ASN A 531 -14.93 28.84 -11.49
N ASN A 532 -13.66 29.10 -11.79
CA ASN A 532 -13.13 29.19 -13.16
C ASN A 532 -12.45 27.91 -13.66
N GLN A 533 -12.48 26.84 -12.88
CA GLN A 533 -11.84 25.57 -13.22
C GLN A 533 -12.87 24.47 -13.42
N LYS A 534 -12.57 23.56 -14.35
CA LYS A 534 -13.43 22.43 -14.66
C LYS A 534 -12.58 21.18 -14.91
N ILE A 535 -12.94 20.09 -14.24
CA ILE A 535 -12.33 18.78 -14.40
C ILE A 535 -13.24 17.91 -15.26
N ILE A 536 -12.64 17.21 -16.22
CA ILE A 536 -13.37 16.36 -17.17
C ILE A 536 -12.63 15.02 -17.23
N GLY A 537 -13.38 13.91 -17.22
CA GLY A 537 -12.83 12.60 -17.57
C GLY A 537 -13.27 12.22 -18.97
N LEU A 538 -12.31 11.84 -19.81
CA LEU A 538 -12.61 11.30 -21.14
C LEU A 538 -12.93 9.81 -21.04
N PRO A 539 -13.66 9.25 -22.03
CA PRO A 539 -13.70 7.80 -22.22
C PRO A 539 -12.28 7.24 -22.45
N PHE A 540 -12.12 5.93 -22.39
CA PHE A 540 -10.84 5.29 -22.67
C PHE A 540 -10.40 5.57 -24.10
N PHE A 541 -9.09 5.82 -24.26
CA PHE A 541 -8.49 5.93 -25.57
C PHE A 541 -7.93 4.57 -26.00
N TYR A 542 -8.43 4.04 -27.11
CA TYR A 542 -7.79 2.95 -27.85
C TYR A 542 -7.62 3.40 -29.29
N GLY A 543 -6.43 3.22 -29.87
CA GLY A 543 -6.07 3.79 -31.17
C GLY A 543 -6.84 3.22 -32.38
N LYS A 544 -7.79 2.31 -32.17
CA LYS A 544 -8.54 1.59 -33.21
C LYS A 544 -9.98 1.33 -32.78
N GLY A 545 -10.85 1.02 -33.74
CA GLY A 545 -12.19 0.50 -33.50
C GLY A 545 -13.19 1.52 -32.94
N THR A 546 -14.25 1.00 -32.31
CA THR A 546 -15.36 1.79 -31.74
C THR A 546 -14.91 2.73 -30.62
N LYS A 547 -13.92 2.32 -29.81
CA LYS A 547 -13.38 3.15 -28.73
C LYS A 547 -12.68 4.42 -29.23
N LEU A 548 -11.95 4.35 -30.35
CA LEU A 548 -11.40 5.56 -30.97
C LEU A 548 -12.51 6.52 -31.39
N LYS A 549 -13.61 5.99 -31.94
CA LYS A 549 -14.76 6.79 -32.37
C LYS A 549 -15.43 7.47 -31.18
N GLU A 550 -15.75 6.73 -30.12
CA GLU A 550 -16.33 7.27 -28.88
C GLU A 550 -15.46 8.38 -28.28
N PHE A 551 -14.15 8.13 -28.16
CA PHE A 551 -13.18 9.11 -27.69
C PHE A 551 -13.18 10.37 -28.57
N SER A 552 -13.11 10.19 -29.89
CA SER A 552 -13.07 11.28 -30.86
C SER A 552 -14.33 12.14 -30.83
N GLU A 553 -15.51 11.52 -30.71
CA GLU A 553 -16.78 12.24 -30.62
C GLU A 553 -16.87 13.10 -29.35
N VAL A 554 -16.48 12.55 -28.19
CA VAL A 554 -16.48 13.28 -26.92
C VAL A 554 -15.49 14.43 -26.93
N ILE A 555 -14.24 14.20 -27.36
CA ILE A 555 -13.22 15.26 -27.38
C ILE A 555 -13.57 16.35 -28.40
N ASN A 556 -14.07 16.01 -29.59
CA ASN A 556 -14.46 17.01 -30.58
C ASN A 556 -15.62 17.86 -30.09
N LYS A 557 -16.65 17.24 -29.52
CA LYS A 557 -17.78 17.96 -28.92
C LYS A 557 -17.31 18.93 -27.83
N PHE A 558 -16.37 18.50 -26.99
CA PHE A 558 -15.77 19.37 -25.99
C PHE A 558 -14.99 20.54 -26.62
N LEU A 559 -14.12 20.25 -27.60
CA LEU A 559 -13.33 21.27 -28.29
C LEU A 559 -14.22 22.29 -29.01
N ASP A 560 -15.36 21.88 -29.56
CA ASP A 560 -16.32 22.77 -30.22
C ASP A 560 -17.01 23.73 -29.23
N GLN A 561 -17.15 23.33 -27.96
CA GLN A 561 -17.79 24.13 -26.91
C GLN A 561 -16.89 25.21 -26.30
N ILE A 562 -15.57 25.07 -26.41
CA ILE A 562 -14.60 25.96 -25.74
C ILE A 562 -14.01 27.04 -26.63
#